data_AF-A0A958QG97-F1
#
_entry.id   AF-A0A958QG97-F1
#
_cell.length_a   1.000
_cell.length_b   1.000
_cell.length_c   1.000
_cell.angle_alpha   90.00
_cell.angle_beta   90.00
_cell.angle_gamma   90.00
#
_symmetry.space_group_name_H-M   'P 1'
#
loop_
_entity.id
_entity.type
_entity.pdbx_description
1 polymer ?
#
loop_
_entity_poly.entity_id
_entity_poly.type
_entity_poly.pdbx_seq_one_letter_code
_entity_poly.pdbx_strand_id
1 'polypeptide(L)' 'METTKSWNLQKEQLEVLEQLVEELMKDEPCEDTVKSYMGQTGIPYTSDPIERINVVLRALNFSEPEREV' A
#
# COMPACT_ATOMS: atom_id res chain seq x y z
N MET A 1 -6.17 17.60 -21.71
CA MET A 1 -5.42 17.86 -20.45
C MET A 1 -5.97 16.90 -19.41
N GLU A 2 -5.48 15.66 -19.37
CA GLU A 2 -6.02 14.60 -18.49
C GLU A 2 -4.93 13.84 -17.73
N THR A 3 -3.67 14.20 -17.93
CA THR A 3 -2.53 13.45 -17.37
C THR A 3 -2.27 13.76 -15.90
N THR A 4 -2.58 14.96 -15.41
CA THR A 4 -2.28 15.39 -14.03
C THR A 4 -3.10 14.69 -12.95
N LYS A 5 -4.30 14.17 -13.25
CA LYS A 5 -5.11 13.42 -12.27
C LYS A 5 -4.54 12.03 -11.99
N SER A 6 -3.97 11.37 -13.00
CA SER A 6 -3.51 9.98 -12.90
C SER A 6 -2.23 9.84 -12.06
N TRP A 7 -1.31 10.81 -12.15
CA TRP A 7 -0.06 10.80 -11.38
C TRP A 7 -0.28 11.14 -9.89
N ASN A 8 -1.21 12.03 -9.56
CA ASN A 8 -1.52 12.35 -8.16
C ASN A 8 -2.20 11.16 -7.46
N LEU A 9 -3.11 10.46 -8.14
CA LEU A 9 -3.76 9.27 -7.61
C LEU A 9 -2.76 8.13 -7.30
N GLN A 10 -1.75 7.95 -8.15
CA GLN A 10 -0.68 6.98 -7.91
C GLN A 10 0.22 7.37 -6.73
N LYS A 11 0.51 8.67 -6.58
CA LYS A 11 1.31 9.18 -5.47
C LYS A 11 0.58 9.02 -4.12
N GLU A 12 -0.70 9.38 -4.06
CA GLU A 12 -1.52 9.23 -2.85
C GLU A 12 -1.65 7.75 -2.44
N GLN A 13 -1.80 6.83 -3.40
CA GLN A 13 -1.81 5.40 -3.11
C GLN A 13 -0.45 4.89 -2.61
N LEU A 14 0.65 5.38 -3.17
CA LEU A 14 1.99 5.03 -2.71
C LEU A 14 2.21 5.48 -1.26
N GLU A 15 1.84 6.72 -0.91
CA GLU A 15 1.98 7.24 0.46
C GLU A 15 1.19 6.39 1.47
N VAL A 16 -0.02 5.92 1.11
CA VAL A 16 -0.80 5.03 1.98
C VAL A 16 -0.18 3.63 2.09
N LEU A 17 0.40 3.10 1.00
CA LEU A 17 1.11 1.82 1.04
C LEU A 17 2.38 1.89 1.90
N GLU A 18 3.13 2.99 1.84
CA GLU A 18 4.29 3.24 2.70
C GLU A 18 3.88 3.29 4.18
N GLN A 19 2.84 4.05 4.53
CA GLN A 19 2.30 4.11 5.90
C GLN A 19 1.81 2.74 6.38
N LEU A 20 1.22 1.94 5.49
CA LEU A 20 0.79 0.58 5.81
C LEU A 20 1.98 -0.33 6.12
N VAL A 21 3.08 -0.24 5.37
CA VAL A 21 4.31 -0.97 5.69
C VAL A 21 4.87 -0.53 7.04
N GLU A 22 4.95 0.77 7.31
CA GLU A 22 5.42 1.29 8.60
C GLU A 22 4.58 0.76 9.78
N GLU A 23 3.26 0.71 9.64
CA GLU A 23 2.37 0.14 10.65
C GLU A 23 2.63 -1.35 10.87
N LEU A 24 2.76 -2.13 9.78
CA LEU A 24 2.99 -3.58 9.84
C LEU A 24 4.37 -3.95 10.41
N MET A 25 5.34 -3.04 10.40
CA MET A 25 6.68 -3.25 10.95
C MET A 25 6.78 -2.96 12.46
N LYS A 26 5.72 -2.44 13.09
CA LYS A 26 5.69 -2.23 14.55
C LYS A 26 5.67 -3.56 15.29
N ASP A 27 6.23 -3.59 16.51
CA ASP A 27 6.12 -4.75 17.40
C ASP A 27 4.66 -5.12 17.70
N GLU A 28 3.79 -4.12 17.83
CA GLU A 28 2.34 -4.28 18.00
C GLU A 28 1.59 -3.40 16.96
N PRO A 29 1.27 -3.92 15.77
CA PRO A 29 0.53 -3.17 14.77
C PRO A 29 -0.91 -2.91 15.21
N CYS A 30 -1.40 -1.69 14.98
CA CYS A 30 -2.78 -1.32 15.25
C CYS A 30 -3.71 -1.87 14.16
N GLU A 31 -4.51 -2.87 14.49
CA GLU A 31 -5.40 -3.56 13.55
C GLU A 31 -6.42 -2.64 12.87
N ASP A 32 -6.93 -1.62 13.57
CA ASP A 32 -7.86 -0.64 12.99
C ASP A 32 -7.17 0.24 11.95
N THR A 33 -5.91 0.62 12.21
CA THR A 33 -5.06 1.37 11.28
C THR A 33 -4.74 0.54 10.04
N VAL A 34 -4.34 -0.73 10.23
CA VAL A 34 -4.06 -1.67 9.12
C VAL A 34 -5.29 -1.84 8.23
N LYS A 35 -6.47 -2.10 8.81
CA LYS A 35 -7.72 -2.22 8.04
C LYS A 35 -8.07 -0.97 7.28
N SER A 36 -7.88 0.20 7.89
CA SER A 36 -8.14 1.49 7.26
C SER A 36 -7.25 1.69 6.03
N TYR A 37 -5.93 1.47 6.16
CA TYR A 37 -4.99 1.64 5.05
C TYR A 37 -5.17 0.59 3.94
N MET A 38 -5.47 -0.66 4.29
CA MET A 38 -5.81 -1.70 3.30
C MET A 38 -7.08 -1.30 2.51
N GLY A 39 -8.10 -0.77 3.19
CA GLY A 39 -9.31 -0.27 2.54
C GLY A 39 -9.06 0.92 1.60
N GLN A 40 -8.22 1.86 2.00
CA GLN A 40 -7.84 3.03 1.19
C GLN A 40 -7.06 2.66 -0.08
N THR A 41 -6.30 1.56 -0.04
CA THR A 41 -5.52 1.05 -1.17
C THR A 41 -6.29 0.02 -2.01
N GLY A 42 -7.52 -0.33 -1.61
CA GLY A 42 -8.34 -1.34 -2.29
C GLY A 42 -7.82 -2.78 -2.09
N ILE A 43 -6.89 -2.99 -1.16
CA ILE A 43 -6.37 -4.32 -0.83
C ILE A 43 -7.36 -4.99 0.14
N PRO A 44 -7.85 -6.21 -0.16
CA PRO A 44 -8.73 -6.93 0.76
C PRO A 44 -7.97 -7.28 2.05
N TYR A 45 -8.59 -6.98 3.18
CA TYR A 45 -8.04 -7.33 4.49
C TYR A 45 -7.99 -8.86 4.68
N THR A 46 -6.89 -9.34 5.26
CA THR A 46 -6.70 -10.73 5.71
C THR A 46 -6.15 -10.73 7.14
N SER A 47 -6.56 -11.71 7.94
CA SER A 47 -6.04 -11.87 9.30
C SER A 47 -4.66 -12.53 9.34
N ASP A 48 -4.19 -13.11 8.24
CA ASP A 48 -2.86 -13.70 8.16
C ASP A 48 -1.81 -12.58 8.01
N PRO A 49 -0.86 -12.41 8.96
CA PRO A 49 0.16 -11.36 8.88
C PRO A 49 1.15 -11.56 7.72
N ILE A 50 1.43 -12.80 7.32
CA ILE A 50 2.34 -13.10 6.21
C ILE A 50 1.64 -12.81 4.88
N GLU A 51 0.36 -13.17 4.76
CA GLU A 51 -0.43 -12.81 3.58
C GLU A 51 -0.55 -11.28 3.45
N ARG A 52 -0.80 -10.57 4.56
CA ARG A 52 -0.86 -9.10 4.62
C ARG A 52 0.40 -8.46 4.05
N ILE A 53 1.59 -8.82 4.54
CA ILE A 53 2.82 -8.19 4.06
C ILE A 53 3.09 -8.56 2.59
N ASN A 54 2.79 -9.78 2.16
CA ASN A 54 2.97 -10.21 0.78
C ASN A 54 2.10 -9.42 -0.21
N VAL A 55 0.84 -9.15 0.12
CA VAL A 55 -0.04 -8.38 -0.77
C VAL A 55 0.38 -6.91 -0.84
N VAL A 56 0.82 -6.33 0.27
CA VAL A 56 1.31 -4.94 0.32
C VAL A 56 2.60 -4.79 -0.50
N LEU A 57 3.56 -5.69 -0.33
CA LEU A 57 4.80 -5.68 -1.12
C LEU A 57 4.55 -5.85 -2.62
N ARG A 58 3.60 -6.70 -3.01
CA ARG A 58 3.19 -6.82 -4.43
C ARG A 58 2.61 -5.51 -4.94
N ALA A 59 1.71 -4.87 -4.18
CA ALA A 59 1.11 -3.60 -4.57
C ALA A 59 2.17 -2.48 -4.75
N LEU A 60 3.18 -2.44 -3.89
CA LEU A 60 4.32 -1.53 -4.04
C LEU A 60 5.13 -1.82 -5.32
N ASN A 61 5.41 -3.09 -5.61
CA ASN A 61 6.18 -3.49 -6.79
C ASN A 61 5.45 -3.23 -8.12
N PHE A 62 4.11 -3.17 -8.12
CA PHE A 62 3.33 -2.72 -9.29
C PHE A 62 3.25 -1.19 -9.42
N SER A 63 3.64 -0.46 -8.38
CA SER A 63 3.61 1.01 -8.34
C SER A 63 4.94 1.64 -8.76
N GLU A 64 6.03 0.86 -8.82
CA GLU A 64 7.29 1.30 -9.40
C GLU A 64 7.22 1.21 -10.93
N PRO A 65 7.27 2.33 -11.68
CA PRO A 65 7.51 2.24 -13.12
C PRO A 65 8.87 1.58 -13.31
N GLU A 66 8.91 0.49 -14.09
CA GLU A 66 10.14 -0.23 -14.42
C GLU A 66 11.22 0.79 -14.83
N ARG A 67 12.25 0.94 -14.00
CA ARG A 67 13.44 1.70 -14.40
C ARG A 67 14.13 0.87 -15.47
N GLU A 68 13.89 1.21 -16.75
CA GLU A 68 14.73 0.75 -17.86
C GLU A 68 16.20 1.04 -17.51
N VAL A 69 17.02 -0.01 -17.48
CA VAL A 69 18.47 0.02 -17.22
C VAL A 69 19.22 0.12 -18.54
#